data_AF-A0A1F7YZA1-F1
#
_entry.id   AF-A0A1F7YZA1-F1
#
_cell.length_a   1.000
_cell.length_b   1.000
_cell.length_c   1.000
_cell.angle_alpha   90.00
_cell.angle_beta   90.00
_cell.angle_gamma   90.00
#
_symmetry.space_group_name_H-M   'P 1'
#
loop_
_entity.id
_entity.type
_entity.pdbx_description
1 polymer ?
#
loop_
_entity_poly.entity_id
_entity_poly.type
_entity_poly.pdbx_seq_one_letter_code
_entity_poly.pdbx_strand_id
1 'polypeptide(L)'
;MRGKSQGFIGLGVLGLSIIVVALFVGVITFPGFNGDVRSKAQVMASETVTLSVQQAGDIINEDGSKYDYPPGEKWIGTGETPSASYLGIRFTGATISKGAQVQSAKIEFSVPRDQWIGVEYDIYGDNSVSSAPFSESSKPSSRGLTSIKTSINEDTQWKVGKGYEVDVTGVVGELVGSGERSVISFILRGTGGSWGRKFINNDPRLVITYTPGSGEATSVPTPTNSPSPIVTASPTIRPTVTPRPTTSTSPSPTPTATTMSGMGKCGEPMDRWHAPVYNGCETGHEHGDPPSSWILAAGYNPMFHGHFNTSAAENSIKHTSMKGFSTRMDGVDIYFRTHFASNPQERFGAYHSYEVWTRDASGSVSHWQGWNYSGRPTSNLERFARRSENGDPGVRPIILVTDQTSLDQGIGCEQWYASTASWSWDFGITICGSTTVYQRNLEQTAADAFNQSIWRLTGDLGLTRRLEAAWYGPNSQYSPNRGNPPKDRAFWTTQFGRIVSGPNDPICTGTSVGLDGVTYNNVCLEQYIASTMTSVEFPGNAVQKTFSGTGVMVPN
;
A
#
# COMPACT_ATOMS: atom_id res chain seq x y z
N MET A 1 -20.10 -63.63 64.08
CA MET A 1 -19.59 -62.58 64.98
C MET A 1 -19.81 -61.22 64.34
N ARG A 2 -20.08 -60.21 65.17
CA ARG A 2 -20.58 -58.86 64.83
C ARG A 2 -19.59 -58.02 64.00
N GLY A 3 -20.13 -57.03 63.27
CA GLY A 3 -19.41 -55.80 62.93
C GLY A 3 -20.21 -54.86 62.00
N LYS A 4 -20.73 -53.76 62.54
CA LYS A 4 -21.41 -52.64 61.83
C LYS A 4 -20.44 -51.45 61.65
N SER A 5 -20.59 -50.68 60.56
CA SER A 5 -20.55 -49.20 60.42
C SER A 5 -20.46 -48.85 58.91
N GLN A 6 -21.42 -48.17 58.25
CA GLN A 6 -21.83 -46.74 58.24
C GLN A 6 -20.76 -45.77 57.69
N GLY A 7 -21.01 -45.15 56.52
CA GLY A 7 -20.44 -43.84 56.16
C GLY A 7 -20.15 -43.50 54.68
N PHE A 8 -21.12 -42.85 54.01
CA PHE A 8 -21.02 -41.58 53.26
C PHE A 8 -20.54 -41.42 51.77
N ILE A 9 -21.43 -40.73 51.01
CA ILE A 9 -21.31 -39.82 49.82
C ILE A 9 -20.96 -40.48 48.46
N GLY A 10 -21.71 -40.33 47.36
CA GLY A 10 -22.83 -39.47 47.00
C GLY A 10 -22.73 -39.15 45.49
N LEU A 11 -23.62 -39.74 44.68
CA LEU A 11 -23.74 -39.54 43.23
C LEU A 11 -24.22 -38.11 42.91
N GLY A 12 -23.58 -37.45 41.94
CA GLY A 12 -24.08 -36.23 41.31
C GLY A 12 -23.85 -36.28 39.80
N VAL A 13 -24.89 -36.64 39.04
CA VAL A 13 -24.93 -36.54 37.58
C VAL A 13 -25.45 -35.15 37.23
N LEU A 14 -24.59 -34.30 36.67
CA LEU A 14 -24.97 -33.01 36.09
C LEU A 14 -25.27 -33.22 34.60
N GLY A 15 -26.56 -33.10 34.26
CA GLY A 15 -27.04 -33.00 32.88
C GLY A 15 -26.69 -31.64 32.29
N LEU A 16 -26.06 -31.64 31.12
CA LEU A 16 -25.73 -30.45 30.35
C LEU A 16 -26.97 -30.05 29.53
N SER A 17 -27.58 -28.91 29.86
CA SER A 17 -28.68 -28.32 29.12
C SER A 17 -28.19 -27.66 27.83
N ILE A 18 -28.66 -28.14 26.68
CA ILE A 18 -28.56 -27.45 25.38
C ILE A 18 -29.74 -26.48 25.28
N ILE A 19 -29.46 -25.18 25.26
CA ILE A 19 -30.44 -24.15 24.93
C ILE A 19 -30.54 -24.08 23.39
N VAL A 20 -31.66 -24.56 22.84
CA VAL A 20 -32.07 -24.31 21.46
C VAL A 20 -33.03 -23.13 21.49
N VAL A 21 -32.59 -21.94 21.06
CA VAL A 21 -33.50 -20.83 20.77
C VAL A 21 -33.97 -20.99 19.33
N ALA A 22 -35.17 -21.56 19.17
CA ALA A 22 -35.88 -21.56 17.91
C ALA A 22 -36.54 -20.18 17.72
N LEU A 23 -36.00 -19.36 16.82
CA LEU A 23 -36.65 -18.12 16.40
C LEU A 23 -37.62 -18.44 15.25
N PHE A 24 -38.92 -18.49 15.57
CA PHE A 24 -40.00 -18.49 14.59
C PHE A 24 -40.03 -17.14 13.88
N VAL A 25 -39.69 -17.09 12.59
CA VAL A 25 -40.04 -15.96 11.72
C VAL A 25 -41.28 -16.37 10.93
N GLY A 26 -42.44 -15.90 11.38
CA GLY A 26 -43.68 -15.98 10.63
C GLY A 26 -43.59 -15.13 9.37
N VAL A 27 -43.82 -15.74 8.21
CA VAL A 27 -43.98 -15.03 6.94
C VAL A 27 -45.37 -14.42 6.93
N ILE A 28 -45.44 -13.11 7.16
CA ILE A 28 -46.64 -12.30 6.87
C ILE A 28 -46.41 -11.66 5.51
N THR A 29 -47.22 -12.02 4.52
CA THR A 29 -47.27 -11.38 3.21
C THR A 29 -48.27 -10.21 3.24
N PHE A 30 -47.78 -8.99 3.03
CA PHE A 30 -48.61 -7.84 2.68
C PHE A 30 -48.24 -7.37 1.25
N PRO A 31 -49.21 -7.17 0.35
CA PRO A 31 -48.92 -6.61 -0.96
C PRO A 31 -48.89 -5.09 -0.90
N GLY A 32 -47.84 -4.50 -1.47
CA GLY A 32 -47.84 -3.10 -1.93
C GLY A 32 -47.40 -2.06 -0.90
N PHE A 33 -46.10 -1.71 -0.92
CA PHE A 33 -45.61 -0.35 -0.70
C PHE A 33 -44.25 -0.22 -1.40
N ASN A 34 -44.23 0.50 -2.52
CA ASN A 34 -43.00 0.93 -3.21
C ASN A 34 -42.51 2.21 -2.53
N GLY A 35 -41.38 2.13 -1.82
CA GLY A 35 -40.74 3.27 -1.18
C GLY A 35 -39.84 2.83 -0.03
N ASP A 36 -38.62 2.37 -0.35
CA ASP A 36 -37.65 1.99 0.67
C ASP A 36 -36.97 3.27 1.20
N VAL A 37 -37.49 3.80 2.31
CA VAL A 37 -36.82 4.83 3.13
C VAL A 37 -36.04 4.11 4.22
N ARG A 38 -34.84 3.63 3.89
CA ARG A 38 -33.84 3.25 4.91
C ARG A 38 -32.80 4.36 4.98
N SER A 39 -33.02 5.33 5.85
CA SER A 39 -31.92 6.11 6.43
C SER A 39 -31.02 5.15 7.19
N LYS A 40 -29.98 4.65 6.53
CA LYS A 40 -28.89 3.97 7.22
C LYS A 40 -28.14 5.04 7.99
N ALA A 41 -28.28 5.06 9.31
CA ALA A 41 -27.22 5.57 10.16
C ALA A 41 -25.99 4.71 9.88
N GLN A 42 -25.08 5.19 9.02
CA GLN A 42 -23.75 4.62 8.91
C GLN A 42 -23.06 4.88 10.24
N VAL A 43 -22.76 3.80 10.98
CA VAL A 43 -21.75 3.87 12.03
C VAL A 43 -20.45 4.19 11.30
N MET A 44 -19.99 5.44 11.39
CA MET A 44 -18.70 5.85 10.86
C MET A 44 -17.64 4.97 11.52
N ALA A 45 -16.91 4.18 10.74
CA ALA A 45 -15.86 3.33 11.26
C ALA A 45 -14.73 4.19 11.85
N SER A 46 -14.14 3.75 12.97
CA SER A 46 -12.95 4.39 13.53
C SER A 46 -11.76 4.19 12.61
N GLU A 47 -11.04 5.27 12.33
CA GLU A 47 -9.77 5.28 11.61
C GLU A 47 -8.63 5.34 12.62
N THR A 48 -7.47 4.81 12.27
CA THR A 48 -6.22 5.00 13.04
C THR A 48 -5.14 5.49 12.11
N VAL A 49 -4.47 6.57 12.52
CA VAL A 49 -3.35 7.19 11.81
C VAL A 49 -2.13 7.22 12.71
N THR A 50 -0.95 7.15 12.09
CA THR A 50 0.33 7.33 12.78
C THR A 50 1.09 8.47 12.11
N LEU A 51 1.42 9.50 12.87
CA LEU A 51 2.27 10.61 12.46
C LEU A 51 3.68 10.40 13.02
N SER A 52 4.71 10.92 12.36
CA SER A 52 6.10 10.71 12.76
C SER A 52 6.94 11.98 12.55
N VAL A 53 8.07 12.04 13.24
CA VAL A 53 9.13 13.04 13.03
C VAL A 53 9.82 12.73 11.70
N GLN A 54 10.03 13.72 10.82
CA GLN A 54 10.59 13.49 9.47
C GLN A 54 11.99 14.08 9.27
N GLN A 55 12.38 15.05 10.10
CA GLN A 55 13.64 15.79 9.95
C GLN A 55 14.16 16.25 11.31
N ALA A 56 15.44 16.65 11.36
CA ALA A 56 16.08 17.07 12.61
C ALA A 56 15.34 18.23 13.30
N GLY A 57 14.83 19.21 12.52
CA GLY A 57 14.06 20.34 13.06
C GLY A 57 12.66 19.98 13.57
N ASP A 58 12.22 18.72 13.44
CA ASP A 58 10.94 18.27 13.98
C ASP A 58 11.06 17.81 15.45
N ILE A 59 12.26 17.53 15.96
CA ILE A 59 12.45 17.18 17.37
C ILE A 59 13.64 17.92 17.94
N ILE A 60 13.40 18.84 18.87
CA ILE A 60 14.43 19.74 19.39
C ILE A 60 14.24 19.99 20.88
N ASN A 61 15.34 19.95 21.63
CA ASN A 61 15.36 20.46 22.99
C ASN A 61 15.78 21.93 23.04
N GLU A 62 15.15 22.68 23.93
CA GLU A 62 15.53 24.04 24.30
C GLU A 62 15.77 24.08 25.81
N ASP A 63 16.90 24.64 26.24
CA ASP A 63 17.29 24.76 27.65
C ASP A 63 17.86 26.16 27.92
N GLY A 64 17.11 26.96 28.68
CA GLY A 64 17.38 28.38 28.84
C GLY A 64 17.37 29.10 27.49
N SER A 65 18.50 29.70 27.11
CA SER A 65 18.66 30.35 25.81
C SER A 65 19.18 29.42 24.70
N LYS A 66 19.58 28.19 25.05
CA LYS A 66 20.27 27.25 24.15
C LYS A 66 19.25 26.46 23.31
N TYR A 67 19.42 26.49 21.99
CA TYR A 67 18.63 25.70 21.04
C TYR A 67 19.37 24.40 20.70
N ASP A 68 18.63 23.31 20.55
CA ASP A 68 19.12 21.95 20.31
C ASP A 68 20.19 21.49 21.30
N TYR A 69 19.88 21.57 22.61
CA TYR A 69 20.85 21.30 23.66
C TYR A 69 20.50 20.10 24.56
N PRO A 70 21.43 19.14 24.76
CA PRO A 70 22.70 18.97 24.04
C PRO A 70 22.45 18.50 22.58
N PRO A 71 23.35 18.83 21.63
CA PRO A 71 23.20 18.40 20.25
C PRO A 71 23.31 16.88 20.14
N GLY A 72 22.48 16.28 19.27
CA GLY A 72 22.49 14.84 18.98
C GLY A 72 21.71 13.94 19.96
N GLU A 73 21.38 14.42 21.16
CA GLU A 73 20.50 13.71 22.10
C GLU A 73 19.17 14.45 22.25
N LYS A 74 18.11 13.74 22.64
CA LYS A 74 16.81 14.33 22.96
C LYS A 74 16.32 13.84 24.31
N TRP A 75 15.67 14.72 25.07
CA TRP A 75 15.24 14.44 26.43
C TRP A 75 13.87 15.04 26.74
N ILE A 76 13.15 14.37 27.65
CA ILE A 76 11.88 14.80 28.22
C ILE A 76 12.11 15.12 29.71
N GLY A 77 11.53 16.21 30.22
CA GLY A 77 11.64 16.62 31.62
C GLY A 77 12.30 17.99 31.77
N THR A 78 13.16 18.16 32.77
CA THR A 78 13.85 19.42 33.05
C THR A 78 15.36 19.32 32.84
N GLY A 79 15.92 20.26 32.08
CA GLY A 79 17.35 20.40 31.83
C GLY A 79 18.08 21.18 32.92
N GLU A 80 19.12 21.92 32.52
CA GLU A 80 19.90 22.78 33.40
C GLU A 80 19.07 23.94 33.96
N THR A 81 18.12 24.45 33.17
CA THR A 81 17.31 25.65 33.48
C THR A 81 15.84 25.30 33.77
N PRO A 82 15.42 25.15 35.04
CA PRO A 82 14.06 24.73 35.39
C PRO A 82 12.95 25.63 34.86
N SER A 83 13.19 26.94 34.78
CA SER A 83 12.18 27.88 34.29
C SER A 83 11.96 27.81 32.78
N ALA A 84 12.88 27.21 32.03
CA ALA A 84 12.93 27.23 30.57
C ALA A 84 13.54 25.94 30.02
N SER A 85 12.84 24.82 30.19
CA SER A 85 13.23 23.51 29.66
C SER A 85 12.11 22.95 28.80
N TYR A 86 12.38 22.72 27.53
CA TYR A 86 11.39 22.28 26.56
C TYR A 86 11.90 21.16 25.66
N LEU A 87 10.99 20.29 25.27
CA LEU A 87 11.11 19.45 24.08
C LEU A 87 9.99 19.81 23.12
N GLY A 88 10.35 20.28 21.94
CA GLY A 88 9.42 20.38 20.82
C GLY A 88 9.42 19.08 20.03
N ILE A 89 8.25 18.54 19.73
CA ILE A 89 8.09 17.40 18.82
C ILE A 89 7.02 17.75 17.79
N ARG A 90 7.38 17.77 16.52
CA ARG A 90 6.51 18.06 15.39
C ARG A 90 6.29 16.79 14.62
N PHE A 91 5.05 16.30 14.66
CA PHE A 91 4.64 15.14 13.89
C PHE A 91 4.01 15.59 12.59
N THR A 92 4.41 14.94 11.50
CA THR A 92 3.77 15.11 10.18
C THR A 92 3.31 13.76 9.67
N GLY A 93 2.24 13.77 8.88
CA GLY A 93 1.68 12.58 8.28
C GLY A 93 0.26 12.84 7.78
N ALA A 94 -0.60 11.83 7.89
CA ALA A 94 -1.98 11.90 7.41
C ALA A 94 -2.77 13.08 8.01
N THR A 95 -3.60 13.71 7.17
CA THR A 95 -4.47 14.81 7.57
C THR A 95 -5.68 14.30 8.35
N ILE A 96 -5.90 14.86 9.54
CA ILE A 96 -7.10 14.64 10.34
C ILE A 96 -8.08 15.78 10.09
N SER A 97 -9.29 15.43 9.64
CA SER A 97 -10.31 16.40 9.28
C SER A 97 -10.75 17.24 10.49
N LYS A 98 -11.11 18.50 10.20
CA LYS A 98 -11.67 19.39 11.22
C LYS A 98 -12.91 18.75 11.86
N GLY A 99 -12.98 18.77 13.19
CA GLY A 99 -14.12 18.26 13.94
C GLY A 99 -14.18 16.74 14.06
N ALA A 100 -13.12 16.03 13.66
CA ALA A 100 -12.97 14.60 13.96
C ALA A 100 -13.12 14.33 15.45
N GLN A 101 -13.83 13.25 15.79
CA GLN A 101 -13.98 12.84 17.19
C GLN A 101 -12.80 11.93 17.56
N VAL A 102 -11.82 12.51 18.25
CA VAL A 102 -10.63 11.79 18.69
C VAL A 102 -11.00 10.84 19.82
N GLN A 103 -10.82 9.54 19.58
CA GLN A 103 -11.12 8.48 20.55
C GLN A 103 -9.90 8.16 21.41
N SER A 104 -8.71 8.17 20.81
CA SER A 104 -7.44 8.07 21.51
C SER A 104 -6.34 8.79 20.73
N ALA A 105 -5.38 9.37 21.42
CA ALA A 105 -4.13 9.83 20.85
C ALA A 105 -2.97 9.57 21.82
N LYS A 106 -1.90 8.96 21.32
CA LYS A 106 -0.74 8.58 22.13
C LYS A 106 0.56 8.95 21.44
N ILE A 107 1.47 9.57 22.18
CA ILE A 107 2.86 9.69 21.76
C ILE A 107 3.59 8.43 22.22
N GLU A 108 4.14 7.68 21.26
CA GLU A 108 4.97 6.50 21.48
C GLU A 108 6.44 6.87 21.30
N PHE A 109 7.31 6.42 22.21
CA PHE A 109 8.76 6.64 22.09
C PHE A 109 9.56 5.47 22.67
N SER A 110 10.81 5.39 22.23
CA SER A 110 11.80 4.42 22.71
C SER A 110 12.99 5.13 23.35
N VAL A 111 13.77 4.38 24.14
CA VAL A 111 14.86 4.93 24.95
C VAL A 111 16.22 4.40 24.50
N PRO A 112 17.27 5.25 24.49
CA PRO A 112 18.61 4.84 24.07
C PRO A 112 19.37 4.07 25.15
N ARG A 113 18.93 4.16 26.42
CA ARG A 113 19.60 3.55 27.57
C ARG A 113 18.65 3.34 28.75
N ASP A 114 19.01 2.41 29.62
CA ASP A 114 18.34 2.21 30.90
C ASP A 114 18.55 3.46 31.78
N GLN A 115 17.48 3.94 32.40
CA GLN A 115 17.49 5.19 33.15
C GLN A 115 16.40 5.20 34.22
N TRP A 116 16.78 5.60 35.43
CA TRP A 116 15.86 5.74 36.56
C TRP A 116 16.08 7.09 37.24
N ILE A 117 15.13 7.98 37.02
CA ILE A 117 15.07 9.32 37.57
C ILE A 117 13.62 9.79 37.50
N GLY A 118 13.16 10.56 38.47
CA GLY A 118 11.85 11.19 38.42
C GLY A 118 11.80 12.28 37.35
N VAL A 119 10.68 12.35 36.61
CA VAL A 119 10.42 13.40 35.63
C VAL A 119 9.05 14.03 35.87
N GLU A 120 8.99 15.35 35.72
CA GLU A 120 7.76 16.12 35.82
C GLU A 120 7.70 17.13 34.66
N TYR A 121 6.63 17.09 33.88
CA TYR A 121 6.45 17.94 32.71
C TYR A 121 4.99 18.06 32.28
N ASP A 122 4.68 19.16 31.59
CA ASP A 122 3.40 19.39 30.92
C ASP A 122 3.54 19.20 29.40
N ILE A 123 2.52 18.68 28.75
CA ILE A 123 2.44 18.50 27.29
C ILE A 123 1.32 19.38 26.74
N TYR A 124 1.71 20.33 25.90
CA TYR A 124 0.81 21.20 25.15
C TYR A 124 0.88 20.88 23.67
N GLY A 125 -0.16 21.24 22.92
CA GLY A 125 -0.11 21.30 21.46
C GLY A 125 0.30 22.70 20.98
N ASP A 126 0.99 22.78 19.85
CA ASP A 126 1.15 24.04 19.11
C ASP A 126 -0.21 24.38 18.46
N ASN A 127 -0.82 25.48 18.87
CA ASN A 127 -2.17 25.86 18.43
C ASN A 127 -2.20 26.49 17.02
N SER A 128 -1.04 26.62 16.35
CA SER A 128 -0.99 27.04 14.95
C SER A 128 -1.60 26.00 14.02
N VAL A 129 -2.37 26.46 13.03
CA VAL A 129 -3.01 25.58 12.02
C VAL A 129 -1.97 24.92 11.11
N SER A 130 -0.81 25.57 10.92
CA SER A 130 0.32 25.05 10.15
C SER A 130 1.61 25.30 10.92
N SER A 131 1.95 24.36 11.82
CA SER A 131 3.17 24.48 12.62
C SER A 131 4.40 24.26 11.73
N ALA A 132 5.27 25.28 11.67
CA ALA A 132 6.57 25.17 10.99
C ALA A 132 7.56 24.33 11.82
N PRO A 133 8.60 23.73 11.20
CA PRO A 133 9.70 23.09 11.92
C PRO A 133 10.34 24.00 12.95
N PHE A 134 10.90 23.42 14.01
CA PHE A 134 11.63 24.20 15.03
C PHE A 134 12.95 24.70 14.45
N SER A 135 13.29 25.93 14.80
CA SER A 135 14.56 26.59 14.43
C SER A 135 14.95 27.57 15.53
N GLU A 136 16.15 28.15 15.46
CA GLU A 136 16.56 29.21 16.39
C GLU A 136 15.59 30.41 16.39
N SER A 137 14.94 30.68 15.25
CA SER A 137 13.96 31.76 15.08
C SER A 137 12.52 31.32 15.37
N SER A 138 12.27 30.04 15.64
CA SER A 138 10.95 29.47 15.90
C SER A 138 11.04 28.34 16.93
N LYS A 139 11.54 28.71 18.12
CA LYS A 139 11.85 27.79 19.21
C LYS A 139 10.59 27.21 19.86
N PRO A 140 10.67 26.04 20.54
CA PRO A 140 9.57 25.49 21.31
C PRO A 140 8.91 26.49 22.28
N SER A 141 9.72 27.25 23.01
CA SER A 141 9.25 28.26 24.00
C SER A 141 8.44 29.41 23.40
N SER A 142 8.57 29.64 22.08
CA SER A 142 7.92 30.75 21.38
C SER A 142 6.57 30.37 20.76
N ARG A 143 6.17 29.10 20.81
CA ARG A 143 4.94 28.61 20.17
C ARG A 143 3.69 28.97 20.98
N GLY A 144 2.61 29.28 20.26
CA GLY A 144 1.28 29.39 20.87
C GLY A 144 0.82 28.01 21.33
N LEU A 145 0.30 27.91 22.55
CA LEU A 145 -0.06 26.64 23.17
C LEU A 145 -1.57 26.42 23.15
N THR A 146 -1.99 25.16 23.10
CA THR A 146 -3.38 24.75 23.39
C THR A 146 -3.76 25.11 24.82
N SER A 147 -5.07 25.23 25.05
CA SER A 147 -5.61 25.46 26.40
C SER A 147 -5.62 24.16 27.21
N ILE A 148 -5.88 23.03 26.55
CA ILE A 148 -5.79 21.68 27.11
C ILE A 148 -4.31 21.26 27.13
N LYS A 149 -3.92 20.62 28.23
CA LYS A 149 -2.60 20.00 28.42
C LYS A 149 -2.73 18.63 29.09
N THR A 150 -1.71 17.80 28.93
CA THR A 150 -1.49 16.59 29.75
C THR A 150 -0.35 16.86 30.73
N SER A 151 -0.52 16.59 32.02
CA SER A 151 0.57 16.72 33.02
C SER A 151 1.08 15.34 33.42
N ILE A 152 2.40 15.17 33.44
CA ILE A 152 3.07 13.91 33.78
C ILE A 152 3.94 14.12 35.01
N ASN A 153 3.84 13.19 35.96
CA ASN A 153 4.75 13.03 37.09
C ASN A 153 4.98 11.52 37.29
N GLU A 154 6.19 11.05 37.01
CA GLU A 154 6.54 9.65 37.19
C GLU A 154 7.97 9.45 37.68
N ASP A 155 8.20 8.34 38.37
CA ASP A 155 9.51 7.88 38.83
C ASP A 155 9.69 6.38 38.54
N THR A 156 9.28 5.97 37.34
CA THR A 156 9.45 4.57 36.90
C THR A 156 10.81 4.38 36.23
N GLN A 157 11.39 3.18 36.33
CA GLN A 157 12.59 2.87 35.57
C GLN A 157 12.26 2.65 34.09
N TRP A 158 12.98 3.33 33.20
CA TRP A 158 12.90 3.08 31.76
C TRP A 158 14.02 2.15 31.30
N LYS A 159 13.71 1.20 30.41
CA LYS A 159 14.63 0.17 29.92
C LYS A 159 14.65 0.08 28.40
N VAL A 160 15.81 -0.19 27.83
CA VAL A 160 15.98 -0.42 26.38
C VAL A 160 15.13 -1.61 25.92
N GLY A 161 14.57 -1.53 24.72
CA GLY A 161 13.71 -2.56 24.15
C GLY A 161 12.27 -2.57 24.69
N LYS A 162 11.91 -1.59 25.55
CA LYS A 162 10.52 -1.30 25.94
C LYS A 162 10.04 -0.02 25.24
N GLY A 163 8.80 -0.05 24.77
CA GLY A 163 8.09 1.13 24.27
C GLY A 163 7.39 1.86 25.41
N TYR A 164 7.35 3.18 25.33
CA TYR A 164 6.68 4.06 26.28
C TYR A 164 5.62 4.87 25.56
N GLU A 165 4.48 5.08 26.21
CA GLU A 165 3.32 5.76 25.63
C GLU A 165 2.83 6.86 26.57
N VAL A 166 2.46 8.00 26.02
CA VAL A 166 1.82 9.09 26.78
C VAL A 166 0.54 9.53 26.08
N ASP A 167 -0.56 9.60 26.84
CA ASP A 167 -1.87 10.01 26.37
C ASP A 167 -1.94 11.53 26.13
N VAL A 168 -2.30 11.91 24.91
CA VAL A 168 -2.48 13.30 24.46
C VAL A 168 -3.84 13.51 23.79
N THR A 169 -4.81 12.62 24.05
CA THR A 169 -6.14 12.59 23.43
C THR A 169 -6.84 13.94 23.51
N GLY A 170 -6.87 14.56 24.69
CA GLY A 170 -7.51 15.87 24.89
C GLY A 170 -6.83 17.00 24.11
N VAL A 171 -5.50 17.00 24.06
CA VAL A 171 -4.71 18.00 23.33
C VAL A 171 -4.97 17.90 21.83
N VAL A 172 -4.93 16.68 21.28
CA VAL A 172 -5.22 16.43 19.86
C VAL A 172 -6.66 16.78 19.53
N GLY A 173 -7.62 16.48 20.42
CA GLY A 173 -9.03 16.86 20.28
C GLY A 173 -9.24 18.36 20.09
N GLU A 174 -8.58 19.20 20.90
CA GLU A 174 -8.64 20.67 20.74
C GLU A 174 -8.07 21.14 19.40
N LEU A 175 -6.94 20.56 19.00
CA LEU A 175 -6.29 20.90 17.74
C LEU A 175 -7.18 20.57 16.54
N VAL A 176 -7.71 19.35 16.44
CA VAL A 176 -8.56 18.96 15.31
C VAL A 176 -9.95 19.61 15.37
N GLY A 177 -10.42 19.99 16.56
CA GLY A 177 -11.67 20.74 16.72
C GLY A 177 -11.58 22.16 16.15
N SER A 178 -10.43 22.81 16.28
CA SER A 178 -10.21 24.19 15.81
C SER A 178 -9.84 24.28 14.33
N GLY A 179 -9.33 23.21 13.72
CA GLY A 179 -9.06 23.17 12.29
C GLY A 179 -8.61 21.80 11.83
N GLU A 180 -8.51 21.62 10.52
CA GLU A 180 -7.86 20.46 9.95
C GLU A 180 -6.38 20.40 10.37
N ARG A 181 -5.83 19.19 10.55
CA ARG A 181 -4.46 18.98 11.04
C ARG A 181 -3.73 17.93 10.20
N SER A 182 -2.77 18.35 9.39
CA SER A 182 -1.76 17.49 8.74
C SER A 182 -0.40 17.52 9.45
N VAL A 183 -0.26 18.46 10.38
CA VAL A 183 0.88 18.65 11.27
C VAL A 183 0.35 18.83 12.67
N ILE A 184 0.88 18.07 13.62
CA ILE A 184 0.59 18.22 15.04
C ILE A 184 1.92 18.34 15.76
N SER A 185 2.17 19.51 16.33
CA SER A 185 3.36 19.72 17.17
C SER A 185 2.95 19.74 18.63
N PHE A 186 3.81 19.18 19.48
CA PHE A 186 3.71 19.23 20.93
C PHE A 186 4.90 19.98 21.51
N ILE A 187 4.62 20.70 22.58
CA ILE A 187 5.60 21.39 23.42
C ILE A 187 5.53 20.75 24.80
N LEU A 188 6.53 19.93 25.11
CA LEU A 188 6.70 19.32 26.43
C LEU A 188 7.56 20.28 27.26
N ARG A 189 7.01 20.80 28.35
CA ARG A 189 7.67 21.75 29.24
C ARG A 189 8.00 21.09 30.56
N GLY A 190 9.28 21.06 30.93
CA GLY A 190 9.72 20.59 32.25
C GLY A 190 9.16 21.45 33.38
N THR A 191 8.63 20.80 34.42
CA THR A 191 8.13 21.46 35.64
C THR A 191 8.86 21.01 36.90
N GLY A 192 9.65 19.94 36.81
CA GLY A 192 10.48 19.42 37.90
C GLY A 192 11.78 20.19 38.13
N GLY A 193 12.58 19.73 39.10
CA GLY A 193 13.89 20.32 39.43
C GLY A 193 14.95 20.11 38.34
N SER A 194 16.06 20.87 38.43
CA SER A 194 17.16 20.79 37.44
C SER A 194 17.65 19.36 37.25
N TRP A 195 17.86 18.96 36.00
CA TRP A 195 18.32 17.63 35.58
C TRP A 195 17.35 16.47 35.80
N GLY A 196 16.11 16.73 36.23
CA GLY A 196 15.02 15.74 36.27
C GLY A 196 14.51 15.40 34.88
N ARG A 197 15.32 14.70 34.07
CA ARG A 197 15.02 14.39 32.67
C ARG A 197 15.45 12.98 32.26
N LYS A 198 14.75 12.44 31.26
CA LYS A 198 15.05 11.16 30.62
C LYS A 198 15.30 11.33 29.13
N PHE A 199 16.21 10.56 28.59
CA PHE A 199 16.58 10.59 27.18
C PHE A 199 15.68 9.68 26.34
N ILE A 200 15.37 10.12 25.14
CA ILE A 200 14.58 9.37 24.15
C ILE A 200 15.36 9.26 22.84
N ASN A 201 15.00 8.28 22.02
CA ASN A 201 15.43 8.23 20.63
C ASN A 201 14.72 9.31 19.81
N ASN A 202 15.31 9.64 18.66
CA ASN A 202 14.84 10.74 17.80
C ASN A 202 13.66 10.35 16.89
N ASP A 203 13.00 9.22 17.15
CA ASP A 203 11.96 8.62 16.33
C ASP A 203 10.60 8.42 17.05
N PRO A 204 10.12 9.37 17.90
CA PRO A 204 8.80 9.22 18.49
C PRO A 204 7.72 9.21 17.40
N ARG A 205 6.58 8.60 17.73
CA ARG A 205 5.41 8.50 16.85
C ARG A 205 4.18 9.01 17.58
N LEU A 206 3.23 9.58 16.85
CA LEU A 206 1.91 9.94 17.38
C LEU A 206 0.87 9.04 16.73
N VAL A 207 0.23 8.18 17.51
CA VAL A 207 -0.85 7.29 17.06
C VAL A 207 -2.18 7.87 17.48
N ILE A 208 -3.09 8.09 16.53
CA ILE A 208 -4.39 8.71 16.78
C ILE A 208 -5.49 7.81 16.21
N THR A 209 -6.45 7.42 17.04
CA THR A 209 -7.69 6.79 16.62
C THR A 209 -8.82 7.81 16.69
N TYR A 210 -9.57 8.01 15.61
CA TYR A 210 -10.66 8.97 15.55
C TYR A 210 -11.79 8.49 14.63
N THR A 211 -13.00 9.05 14.78
CA THR A 211 -14.03 8.95 13.74
C THR A 211 -14.02 10.25 12.93
N PRO A 212 -14.03 10.18 11.58
CA PRO A 212 -14.02 11.38 10.75
C PRO A 212 -15.24 12.26 11.05
N GLY A 213 -15.03 13.57 11.18
CA GLY A 213 -16.13 14.52 11.32
C GLY A 213 -16.99 14.51 10.05
N SER A 214 -18.32 14.59 10.19
CA SER A 214 -19.23 14.74 9.05
C SER A 214 -19.00 16.12 8.42
N GLY A 215 -18.09 16.20 7.45
CA GLY A 215 -17.83 17.42 6.70
C GLY A 215 -19.12 17.90 6.02
N GLU A 216 -19.51 19.13 6.34
CA GLU A 216 -20.70 19.81 5.83
C GLU A 216 -20.66 19.86 4.29
N ALA A 217 -21.61 19.19 3.65
CA ALA A 217 -21.75 19.19 2.21
C ALA A 217 -21.99 20.62 1.71
N THR A 218 -21.03 21.17 0.98
CA THR A 218 -21.20 22.47 0.32
C THR A 218 -22.28 22.29 -0.76
N SER A 219 -23.47 22.85 -0.54
CA SER A 219 -24.60 22.74 -1.45
C SER A 219 -24.32 23.50 -2.76
N VAL A 220 -24.31 22.77 -3.88
CA VAL A 220 -24.21 23.34 -5.23
C VAL A 220 -25.58 23.92 -5.63
N PRO A 221 -25.67 25.15 -6.15
CA PRO A 221 -26.95 25.77 -6.48
C PRO A 221 -27.58 25.14 -7.73
N THR A 222 -28.88 24.88 -7.67
CA THR A 222 -29.71 24.31 -8.74
C THR A 222 -29.83 25.27 -9.93
N PRO A 223 -29.52 24.88 -11.18
CA PRO A 223 -29.70 25.74 -12.34
C PRO A 223 -31.19 25.87 -12.69
N THR A 224 -31.63 27.10 -12.95
CA THR A 224 -32.99 27.44 -13.40
C THR A 224 -33.02 27.45 -14.93
N ASN A 225 -33.95 26.73 -15.54
CA ASN A 225 -34.10 26.62 -17.00
C ASN A 225 -34.55 27.97 -17.62
N SER A 226 -33.89 28.39 -18.70
CA SER A 226 -34.27 29.53 -19.56
C SER A 226 -34.52 29.03 -21.00
N PRO A 227 -35.56 29.50 -21.72
CA PRO A 227 -36.00 28.89 -22.99
C PRO A 227 -35.18 29.30 -24.22
N SER A 228 -35.12 28.39 -25.19
CA SER A 228 -34.35 28.42 -26.45
C SER A 228 -34.80 29.47 -27.47
N PRO A 229 -33.89 30.05 -28.29
CA PRO A 229 -34.24 30.82 -29.47
C PRO A 229 -34.35 29.96 -30.74
N ILE A 230 -35.15 30.47 -31.69
CA ILE A 230 -35.56 29.88 -32.97
C ILE A 230 -34.44 30.01 -34.02
N VAL A 231 -34.22 28.95 -34.80
CA VAL A 231 -33.20 28.86 -35.87
C VAL A 231 -33.77 29.36 -37.21
N THR A 232 -33.01 30.23 -37.90
CA THR A 232 -33.20 30.58 -39.33
C THR A 232 -32.07 29.96 -40.15
N ALA A 233 -32.40 29.29 -41.26
CA ALA A 233 -31.45 28.56 -42.10
C ALA A 233 -30.59 29.49 -42.99
N SER A 234 -29.32 29.11 -43.20
CA SER A 234 -28.36 29.74 -44.15
C SER A 234 -27.61 28.63 -44.93
N PRO A 235 -27.16 28.87 -46.18
CA PRO A 235 -26.98 27.82 -47.17
C PRO A 235 -25.61 27.13 -47.13
N THR A 236 -25.62 25.93 -47.72
CA THR A 236 -24.55 24.94 -47.84
C THR A 236 -23.28 25.48 -48.53
N ILE A 237 -22.13 25.36 -47.86
CA ILE A 237 -20.79 25.49 -48.47
C ILE A 237 -20.01 24.17 -48.30
N ARG A 238 -19.35 23.79 -49.40
CA ARG A 238 -18.51 22.61 -49.67
C ARG A 238 -17.39 22.41 -48.61
N PRO A 239 -17.05 21.17 -48.22
CA PRO A 239 -16.06 20.94 -47.17
C PRO A 239 -14.66 21.31 -47.66
N THR A 240 -14.05 22.30 -47.01
CA THR A 240 -12.61 22.54 -47.05
C THR A 240 -12.02 21.88 -45.81
N VAL A 241 -10.93 21.13 -46.00
CA VAL A 241 -10.24 20.37 -44.96
C VAL A 241 -9.62 21.33 -43.96
N THR A 242 -10.25 21.51 -42.80
CA THR A 242 -9.69 22.28 -41.69
C THR A 242 -8.72 21.39 -40.90
N PRO A 243 -7.45 21.78 -40.68
CA PRO A 243 -6.54 21.03 -39.84
C PRO A 243 -7.05 20.99 -38.39
N ARG A 244 -7.01 19.79 -37.80
CA ARG A 244 -7.36 19.50 -36.41
C ARG A 244 -6.55 20.39 -35.46
N PRO A 245 -7.16 20.99 -34.40
CA PRO A 245 -6.41 21.73 -33.41
C PRO A 245 -5.45 20.79 -32.68
N THR A 246 -4.17 21.14 -32.69
CA THR A 246 -3.13 20.54 -31.86
C THR A 246 -3.52 20.75 -30.40
N THR A 247 -3.84 19.68 -29.69
CA THR A 247 -3.95 19.68 -28.24
C THR A 247 -2.57 20.01 -27.68
N SER A 248 -2.43 21.20 -27.11
CA SER A 248 -1.30 21.59 -26.28
C SER A 248 -1.15 20.58 -25.16
N THR A 249 -0.12 19.74 -25.24
CA THR A 249 0.32 18.87 -24.14
C THR A 249 0.71 19.76 -22.97
N SER A 250 -0.09 19.77 -21.91
CA SER A 250 0.41 20.19 -20.60
C SER A 250 1.58 19.26 -20.26
N PRO A 251 2.78 19.78 -19.94
CA PRO A 251 3.90 18.93 -19.57
C PRO A 251 3.50 18.12 -18.33
N SER A 252 3.50 16.80 -18.47
CA SER A 252 3.49 15.88 -17.34
C SER A 252 4.70 16.22 -16.47
N PRO A 253 4.57 16.32 -15.13
CA PRO A 253 5.72 16.55 -14.27
C PRO A 253 6.75 15.45 -14.56
N THR A 254 7.92 15.88 -15.03
CA THR A 254 9.07 15.03 -15.21
C THR A 254 9.34 14.32 -13.87
N PRO A 255 9.42 12.98 -13.82
CA PRO A 255 9.74 12.30 -12.58
C PRO A 255 11.09 12.83 -12.09
N THR A 256 11.10 13.38 -10.87
CA THR A 256 12.33 13.73 -10.18
C THR A 256 13.12 12.43 -10.02
N ALA A 257 14.20 12.31 -10.79
CA ALA A 257 15.09 11.18 -10.76
C ALA A 257 15.70 11.06 -9.35
N THR A 258 15.26 10.07 -8.60
CA THR A 258 16.08 9.50 -7.53
C THR A 258 17.26 8.82 -8.21
N THR A 259 18.43 9.44 -8.12
CA THR A 259 19.71 8.92 -8.61
C THR A 259 19.99 7.51 -8.10
N MET A 260 20.13 6.53 -9.00
CA MET A 260 21.08 5.41 -8.93
C MET A 260 21.36 4.97 -10.37
N SER A 261 22.47 5.46 -10.92
CA SER A 261 23.10 4.91 -12.12
C SER A 261 23.63 3.52 -11.78
N GLY A 262 23.04 2.48 -12.37
CA GLY A 262 23.62 1.14 -12.38
C GLY A 262 23.74 0.71 -13.82
N MET A 263 24.94 0.79 -14.38
CA MET A 263 25.24 0.08 -15.63
C MET A 263 25.40 -1.40 -15.30
N GLY A 264 24.88 -2.28 -16.14
CA GLY A 264 25.04 -3.72 -15.98
C GLY A 264 26.47 -4.17 -16.26
N LYS A 265 26.70 -5.47 -16.11
CA LYS A 265 28.04 -6.07 -16.27
C LYS A 265 28.62 -5.81 -17.67
N CYS A 266 27.76 -5.59 -18.66
CA CYS A 266 28.14 -5.30 -20.04
C CYS A 266 28.05 -3.81 -20.41
N GLY A 267 27.82 -2.92 -19.43
CA GLY A 267 27.66 -1.49 -19.68
C GLY A 267 26.29 -1.12 -20.26
N GLU A 268 25.30 -1.97 -20.07
CA GLU A 268 23.92 -1.77 -20.48
C GLU A 268 23.15 -0.96 -19.42
N PRO A 269 22.18 -0.13 -19.82
CA PRO A 269 21.33 0.58 -18.89
C PRO A 269 20.35 -0.37 -18.20
N MET A 270 20.47 -0.50 -16.88
CA MET A 270 19.67 -1.45 -16.08
C MET A 270 18.29 -0.94 -15.68
N ASP A 271 17.98 0.30 -16.06
CA ASP A 271 16.71 0.99 -15.83
C ASP A 271 15.68 0.72 -16.95
N ARG A 272 16.06 0.08 -18.05
CA ARG A 272 15.20 -0.20 -19.20
C ARG A 272 15.50 -1.55 -19.81
N TRP A 273 14.55 -2.06 -20.60
CA TRP A 273 14.76 -3.31 -21.32
C TRP A 273 15.98 -3.22 -22.23
N HIS A 274 16.77 -4.29 -22.27
CA HIS A 274 17.81 -4.52 -23.25
C HIS A 274 17.85 -6.02 -23.61
N ALA A 275 18.54 -6.34 -24.70
CA ALA A 275 18.69 -7.72 -25.14
C ALA A 275 19.61 -8.52 -24.19
N PRO A 276 19.49 -9.87 -24.16
CA PRO A 276 20.38 -10.75 -23.37
C PRO A 276 21.87 -10.62 -23.67
N VAL A 277 22.17 -10.14 -24.87
CA VAL A 277 23.52 -9.82 -25.30
C VAL A 277 23.56 -8.34 -25.63
N TYR A 278 24.37 -7.59 -24.89
CA TYR A 278 24.62 -6.18 -25.10
C TYR A 278 26.03 -5.98 -25.64
N ASN A 279 26.14 -5.48 -26.88
CA ASN A 279 27.43 -5.28 -27.57
C ASN A 279 28.37 -6.51 -27.55
N GLY A 280 27.81 -7.72 -27.66
CA GLY A 280 28.56 -8.98 -27.65
C GLY A 280 28.91 -9.51 -26.25
N CYS A 281 28.51 -8.82 -25.18
CA CYS A 281 28.65 -9.27 -23.80
C CYS A 281 27.30 -9.74 -23.24
N GLU A 282 27.29 -10.83 -22.49
CA GLU A 282 26.09 -11.40 -21.87
C GLU A 282 25.76 -10.72 -20.53
N THR A 283 24.53 -10.20 -20.41
CA THR A 283 24.12 -9.27 -19.35
C THR A 283 23.74 -9.95 -18.03
N GLY A 284 23.59 -11.28 -17.99
CA GLY A 284 23.52 -12.00 -16.71
C GLY A 284 22.16 -11.93 -15.97
N HIS A 285 21.01 -12.30 -16.57
CA HIS A 285 19.69 -12.35 -15.88
C HIS A 285 18.56 -12.99 -16.74
N GLU A 286 17.34 -13.15 -16.20
CA GLU A 286 16.16 -13.55 -17.00
C GLU A 286 15.59 -12.41 -17.86
N HIS A 287 15.24 -12.74 -19.11
CA HIS A 287 14.74 -11.80 -20.10
C HIS A 287 13.29 -12.03 -20.52
N GLY A 288 12.70 -11.01 -21.17
CA GLY A 288 11.39 -11.03 -21.81
C GLY A 288 11.39 -10.28 -23.15
N ASP A 289 10.21 -10.06 -23.72
CA ASP A 289 10.03 -9.30 -24.95
C ASP A 289 10.39 -7.81 -24.77
N PRO A 290 10.99 -7.16 -25.79
CA PRO A 290 11.16 -5.71 -25.78
C PRO A 290 9.81 -4.98 -25.74
N PRO A 291 9.77 -3.75 -25.18
CA PRO A 291 8.62 -2.86 -25.36
C PRO A 291 8.28 -2.73 -26.84
N SER A 292 7.00 -2.96 -27.16
CA SER A 292 6.52 -2.79 -28.53
C SER A 292 6.64 -1.33 -28.99
N SER A 293 6.96 -1.11 -30.26
CA SER A 293 7.15 0.23 -30.84
C SER A 293 5.95 1.16 -30.69
N TRP A 294 4.73 0.61 -30.66
CA TRP A 294 3.50 1.40 -30.49
C TRP A 294 3.36 2.00 -29.09
N ILE A 295 4.02 1.44 -28.08
CA ILE A 295 4.05 1.98 -26.72
C ILE A 295 4.86 3.28 -26.71
N LEU A 296 6.05 3.24 -27.34
CA LEU A 296 6.92 4.40 -27.50
C LEU A 296 6.25 5.47 -28.37
N ALA A 297 5.58 5.07 -29.46
CA ALA A 297 4.85 5.98 -30.32
C ALA A 297 3.66 6.68 -29.61
N ALA A 298 3.09 6.03 -28.58
CA ALA A 298 2.07 6.61 -27.72
C ALA A 298 2.63 7.50 -26.59
N GLY A 299 3.97 7.68 -26.54
CA GLY A 299 4.63 8.57 -25.58
C GLY A 299 5.01 7.91 -24.25
N TYR A 300 4.83 6.60 -24.10
CA TYR A 300 5.26 5.88 -22.90
C TYR A 300 6.71 5.44 -23.03
N ASN A 301 7.46 5.51 -21.93
CA ASN A 301 8.83 5.02 -21.85
C ASN A 301 8.94 3.96 -20.74
N PRO A 302 8.74 2.66 -21.07
CA PRO A 302 8.80 1.60 -20.06
C PRO A 302 10.18 1.49 -19.41
N MET A 303 10.24 1.69 -18.10
CA MET A 303 11.46 1.58 -17.26
C MET A 303 11.28 0.61 -16.10
N PHE A 304 12.33 -0.05 -15.62
CA PHE A 304 12.28 -1.04 -14.53
C PHE A 304 12.12 -0.42 -13.13
N HIS A 305 12.22 0.90 -13.04
CA HIS A 305 11.91 1.66 -11.84
C HIS A 305 10.78 2.65 -12.10
N GLY A 306 10.04 2.95 -11.05
CA GLY A 306 8.98 3.95 -11.07
C GLY A 306 8.21 3.95 -9.77
N HIS A 307 7.25 4.86 -9.69
CA HIS A 307 6.39 5.00 -8.52
C HIS A 307 5.51 3.77 -8.30
N PHE A 308 5.33 2.92 -9.31
CA PHE A 308 4.57 1.67 -9.23
C PHE A 308 5.32 0.53 -8.54
N ASN A 309 6.57 0.72 -8.10
CA ASN A 309 7.35 -0.35 -7.46
C ASN A 309 6.92 -0.59 -6.00
N THR A 310 6.89 -1.86 -5.60
CA THR A 310 6.59 -2.33 -4.24
C THR A 310 7.67 -1.98 -3.23
N SER A 311 8.93 -1.87 -3.65
CA SER A 311 10.02 -1.42 -2.78
C SER A 311 11.27 -0.95 -3.54
N ALA A 312 12.20 -0.31 -2.83
CA ALA A 312 13.53 -0.02 -3.38
C ALA A 312 14.35 -1.29 -3.63
N ALA A 313 14.20 -2.34 -2.81
CA ALA A 313 14.84 -3.64 -3.03
C ALA A 313 14.35 -4.30 -4.33
N GLU A 314 13.08 -4.09 -4.66
CA GLU A 314 12.51 -4.48 -5.94
C GLU A 314 13.28 -3.85 -7.11
N ASN A 315 13.76 -2.60 -7.03
CA ASN A 315 14.56 -1.98 -8.10
C ASN A 315 15.91 -2.67 -8.33
N SER A 316 16.57 -3.13 -7.25
CA SER A 316 17.87 -3.80 -7.33
C SER A 316 17.79 -5.25 -7.80
N ILE A 317 16.61 -5.87 -7.69
CA ILE A 317 16.40 -7.32 -7.91
C ILE A 317 15.51 -7.57 -9.14
N LYS A 318 14.58 -6.67 -9.49
CA LYS A 318 13.70 -6.80 -10.67
C LYS A 318 14.43 -7.07 -11.96
N HIS A 319 15.62 -6.51 -12.10
CA HIS A 319 16.40 -6.70 -13.30
C HIS A 319 16.61 -8.19 -13.63
N THR A 320 16.64 -9.05 -12.59
CA THR A 320 16.94 -10.47 -12.74
C THR A 320 15.75 -11.37 -13.06
N SER A 321 14.52 -10.84 -13.02
CA SER A 321 13.26 -11.62 -12.85
C SER A 321 12.03 -10.94 -13.48
N MET A 322 12.18 -9.71 -13.96
CA MET A 322 11.15 -8.89 -14.63
C MET A 322 10.95 -9.30 -16.08
N LYS A 323 9.69 -9.40 -16.52
CA LYS A 323 9.39 -9.86 -17.89
C LYS A 323 8.41 -8.95 -18.61
N GLY A 324 8.92 -8.34 -19.69
CA GLY A 324 8.05 -7.89 -20.77
C GLY A 324 7.45 -9.10 -21.46
N PHE A 325 6.13 -9.12 -21.60
CA PHE A 325 5.39 -10.15 -22.33
C PHE A 325 4.49 -9.46 -23.36
N SER A 326 4.92 -9.50 -24.61
CA SER A 326 4.20 -8.88 -25.73
C SER A 326 3.34 -9.92 -26.43
N THR A 327 2.04 -9.75 -26.50
CA THR A 327 1.14 -10.74 -27.12
C THR A 327 -0.07 -10.07 -27.75
N ARG A 328 -0.92 -10.86 -28.38
CA ARG A 328 -2.23 -10.42 -28.88
C ARG A 328 -3.28 -11.41 -28.42
N MET A 329 -4.31 -10.92 -27.73
CA MET A 329 -5.44 -11.70 -27.23
C MET A 329 -6.72 -10.95 -27.60
N ASP A 330 -7.73 -11.66 -28.10
CA ASP A 330 -9.04 -11.08 -28.48
C ASP A 330 -8.95 -9.82 -29.38
N GLY A 331 -7.96 -9.80 -30.27
CA GLY A 331 -7.75 -8.67 -31.19
C GLY A 331 -7.11 -7.43 -30.55
N VAL A 332 -6.72 -7.50 -29.29
CA VAL A 332 -6.01 -6.47 -28.54
C VAL A 332 -4.53 -6.84 -28.46
N ASP A 333 -3.65 -5.94 -28.90
CA ASP A 333 -2.21 -6.08 -28.63
C ASP A 333 -1.98 -5.74 -27.16
N ILE A 334 -1.22 -6.56 -26.45
CA ILE A 334 -0.94 -6.44 -25.01
C ILE A 334 0.56 -6.45 -24.81
N TYR A 335 1.07 -5.50 -24.03
CA TYR A 335 2.39 -5.58 -23.42
C TYR A 335 2.22 -5.58 -21.91
N PHE A 336 2.42 -6.74 -21.32
CA PHE A 336 2.35 -6.93 -19.88
C PHE A 336 3.75 -6.91 -19.29
N ARG A 337 3.88 -6.26 -18.15
CA ARG A 337 5.14 -6.16 -17.44
C ARG A 337 4.90 -6.39 -15.96
N THR A 338 5.64 -7.33 -15.41
CA THR A 338 5.54 -7.70 -14.00
C THR A 338 6.77 -8.46 -13.55
N HIS A 339 6.96 -8.51 -12.24
CA HIS A 339 8.03 -9.22 -11.57
C HIS A 339 7.48 -10.53 -11.03
N PHE A 340 7.90 -11.66 -11.61
CA PHE A 340 7.60 -12.99 -11.11
C PHE A 340 8.72 -13.95 -11.45
N ALA A 341 9.16 -14.69 -10.44
CA ALA A 341 10.09 -15.79 -10.56
C ALA A 341 9.68 -16.91 -9.60
N SER A 342 10.14 -18.11 -9.87
CA SER A 342 9.89 -19.30 -9.05
C SER A 342 10.95 -19.45 -7.95
N ASN A 343 11.28 -18.35 -7.27
CA ASN A 343 12.29 -18.29 -6.21
C ASN A 343 11.65 -17.90 -4.85
N PRO A 344 12.34 -18.16 -3.71
CA PRO A 344 11.83 -17.81 -2.38
C PRO A 344 11.53 -16.31 -2.18
N GLN A 345 12.29 -15.40 -2.78
CA GLN A 345 12.07 -13.96 -2.69
C GLN A 345 10.70 -13.56 -3.26
N GLU A 346 10.41 -14.01 -4.48
CA GLU A 346 9.16 -13.69 -5.15
C GLU A 346 7.96 -14.32 -4.46
N ARG A 347 8.12 -15.55 -3.98
CA ARG A 347 7.07 -16.26 -3.24
C ARG A 347 6.82 -15.67 -1.85
N PHE A 348 7.79 -15.00 -1.24
CA PHE A 348 7.57 -14.28 0.01
C PHE A 348 6.67 -13.05 -0.19
N GLY A 349 6.74 -12.38 -1.34
CA GLY A 349 5.89 -11.25 -1.66
C GLY A 349 4.41 -11.63 -1.80
N ALA A 350 3.54 -10.94 -1.07
CA ALA A 350 2.08 -11.04 -1.27
C ALA A 350 1.61 -10.19 -2.47
N TYR A 351 2.30 -9.09 -2.73
CA TYR A 351 1.98 -8.13 -3.78
C TYR A 351 3.13 -8.00 -4.76
N HIS A 352 2.80 -7.92 -6.05
CA HIS A 352 3.76 -7.70 -7.14
C HIS A 352 3.30 -6.52 -7.96
N SER A 353 4.22 -5.64 -8.35
CA SER A 353 3.86 -4.55 -9.25
C SER A 353 3.58 -5.08 -10.65
N TYR A 354 2.64 -4.44 -11.35
CA TYR A 354 2.40 -4.66 -12.75
C TYR A 354 2.16 -3.37 -13.51
N GLU A 355 2.46 -3.42 -14.80
CA GLU A 355 1.95 -2.51 -15.81
C GLU A 355 1.44 -3.29 -17.01
N VAL A 356 0.41 -2.75 -17.64
CA VAL A 356 -0.16 -3.28 -18.88
C VAL A 356 -0.38 -2.11 -19.81
N TRP A 357 0.16 -2.21 -21.02
CA TRP A 357 -0.27 -1.39 -22.12
C TRP A 357 -1.08 -2.25 -23.07
N THR A 358 -2.13 -1.68 -23.64
CA THR A 358 -2.84 -2.32 -24.73
C THR A 358 -2.99 -1.39 -25.92
N ARG A 359 -3.10 -1.97 -27.10
CA ARG A 359 -3.55 -1.29 -28.31
C ARG A 359 -4.71 -2.06 -28.92
N ASP A 360 -5.88 -1.44 -28.94
CA ASP A 360 -7.08 -2.05 -29.49
C ASP A 360 -7.14 -1.95 -31.04
N ALA A 361 -8.17 -2.53 -31.64
CA ALA A 361 -8.35 -2.54 -33.10
C ALA A 361 -8.54 -1.14 -33.72
N SER A 362 -8.92 -0.13 -32.94
CA SER A 362 -8.98 1.27 -33.39
C SER A 362 -7.61 1.94 -33.43
N GLY A 363 -6.58 1.28 -32.88
CA GLY A 363 -5.24 1.81 -32.71
C GLY A 363 -5.07 2.65 -31.44
N SER A 364 -6.12 2.79 -30.63
CA SER A 364 -6.07 3.52 -29.36
C SER A 364 -5.26 2.74 -28.34
N VAL A 365 -4.44 3.46 -27.56
CA VAL A 365 -3.57 2.87 -26.54
C VAL A 365 -4.14 3.13 -25.15
N SER A 366 -4.25 2.08 -24.35
CA SER A 366 -4.62 2.14 -22.93
C SER A 366 -3.45 1.69 -22.04
N HIS A 367 -3.43 2.16 -20.80
CA HIS A 367 -2.38 1.91 -19.82
C HIS A 367 -2.97 1.70 -18.43
N TRP A 368 -2.59 0.58 -17.81
CA TRP A 368 -2.87 0.24 -16.42
C TRP A 368 -1.58 0.02 -15.66
N GLN A 369 -1.55 0.41 -14.40
CA GLN A 369 -0.46 0.12 -13.49
C GLN A 369 -0.92 0.03 -12.05
N GLY A 370 -0.27 -0.81 -11.26
CA GLY A 370 -0.66 -1.06 -9.88
C GLY A 370 0.07 -2.26 -9.31
N TRP A 371 -0.44 -2.78 -8.20
CA TRP A 371 0.02 -4.02 -7.59
C TRP A 371 -1.09 -5.05 -7.65
N ASN A 372 -0.71 -6.28 -8.01
CA ASN A 372 -1.58 -7.43 -7.98
C ASN A 372 -1.32 -8.21 -6.69
N TYR A 373 -2.38 -8.74 -6.08
CA TYR A 373 -2.31 -9.61 -4.91
C TYR A 373 -2.25 -11.06 -5.38
N SER A 374 -1.17 -11.76 -5.03
CA SER A 374 -0.90 -13.13 -5.49
C SER A 374 -1.09 -14.19 -4.40
N GLY A 375 -1.41 -13.77 -3.16
CA GLY A 375 -1.63 -14.64 -2.01
C GLY A 375 -0.58 -14.49 -0.91
N ARG A 376 -1.00 -14.59 0.35
CA ARG A 376 -0.13 -14.40 1.52
C ARG A 376 0.92 -15.51 1.63
N PRO A 377 2.17 -15.16 1.99
CA PRO A 377 3.21 -16.15 2.24
C PRO A 377 2.91 -17.03 3.47
N THR A 378 2.19 -16.49 4.46
CA THR A 378 1.89 -17.18 5.72
C THR A 378 0.61 -18.04 5.67
N SER A 379 -0.15 -17.97 4.58
CA SER A 379 -1.42 -18.68 4.44
C SER A 379 -1.23 -20.09 3.86
N ASN A 380 -1.74 -21.09 4.57
CA ASN A 380 -1.82 -22.46 4.06
C ASN A 380 -2.88 -22.63 2.94
N LEU A 381 -3.71 -21.62 2.72
CA LEU A 381 -4.80 -21.66 1.73
C LEU A 381 -4.41 -21.02 0.39
N GLU A 382 -3.33 -20.23 0.35
CA GLU A 382 -2.94 -19.44 -0.83
C GLU A 382 -1.60 -19.89 -1.43
N ARG A 383 -0.91 -20.84 -0.78
CA ARG A 383 0.30 -21.53 -1.30
C ARG A 383 0.07 -23.05 -1.31
N PHE A 384 -0.23 -23.59 -2.48
CA PHE A 384 -0.64 -24.99 -2.62
C PHE A 384 0.36 -25.76 -3.49
N ALA A 385 1.00 -26.78 -2.92
CA ALA A 385 1.94 -27.60 -3.67
C ALA A 385 1.18 -28.47 -4.69
N ARG A 386 1.57 -28.41 -5.95
CA ARG A 386 0.91 -29.18 -7.01
C ARG A 386 1.20 -30.67 -6.86
N ARG A 387 0.20 -31.49 -7.14
CA ARG A 387 0.29 -32.94 -7.10
C ARG A 387 -0.43 -33.57 -8.29
N SER A 388 -0.09 -34.81 -8.62
CA SER A 388 -0.88 -35.62 -9.56
C SER A 388 -2.27 -35.94 -9.02
N GLU A 389 -2.38 -36.13 -7.70
CA GLU A 389 -3.60 -36.51 -7.00
C GLU A 389 -4.51 -35.33 -6.63
N ASN A 390 -3.97 -34.11 -6.58
CA ASN A 390 -4.72 -32.90 -6.23
C ASN A 390 -4.59 -31.83 -7.33
N GLY A 391 -5.74 -31.38 -7.85
CA GLY A 391 -5.81 -30.31 -8.85
C GLY A 391 -5.68 -28.91 -8.26
N ASP A 392 -5.97 -27.92 -9.09
CA ASP A 392 -6.15 -26.53 -8.67
C ASP A 392 -7.33 -26.45 -7.65
N PRO A 393 -7.12 -25.86 -6.46
CA PRO A 393 -8.16 -25.83 -5.42
C PRO A 393 -9.28 -24.81 -5.70
N GLY A 394 -9.21 -24.03 -6.78
CA GLY A 394 -10.26 -23.10 -7.21
C GLY A 394 -10.39 -21.83 -6.37
N VAL A 395 -9.64 -21.69 -5.28
CA VAL A 395 -9.59 -20.48 -4.46
C VAL A 395 -8.62 -19.49 -5.11
N ARG A 396 -9.00 -18.22 -5.19
CA ARG A 396 -8.20 -17.14 -5.78
C ARG A 396 -8.13 -15.95 -4.80
N PRO A 397 -7.00 -15.23 -4.74
CA PRO A 397 -5.73 -15.52 -5.42
C PRO A 397 -4.98 -16.70 -4.80
N ILE A 398 -4.11 -17.33 -5.58
CA ILE A 398 -3.35 -18.52 -5.17
C ILE A 398 -2.08 -18.70 -5.99
N ILE A 399 -1.08 -19.35 -5.39
CA ILE A 399 0.09 -19.84 -6.10
C ILE A 399 0.21 -21.35 -5.92
N LEU A 400 0.21 -22.01 -7.07
CA LEU A 400 0.41 -23.44 -7.24
C LEU A 400 1.90 -23.72 -7.34
N VAL A 401 2.53 -23.84 -6.17
CA VAL A 401 3.99 -23.99 -6.01
C VAL A 401 4.48 -25.39 -6.38
N THR A 402 5.78 -25.47 -6.66
CA THR A 402 6.47 -26.71 -7.05
C THR A 402 7.50 -27.09 -5.99
N ASP A 403 7.20 -28.09 -5.17
CA ASP A 403 8.15 -28.65 -4.20
C ASP A 403 8.82 -29.93 -4.72
N GLN A 404 9.64 -30.59 -3.89
CA GLN A 404 10.37 -31.78 -4.31
C GLN A 404 9.44 -32.89 -4.81
N THR A 405 8.31 -33.12 -4.12
CA THR A 405 7.34 -34.13 -4.54
C THR A 405 6.67 -33.78 -5.86
N SER A 406 6.36 -32.49 -6.09
CA SER A 406 5.89 -32.02 -7.40
C SER A 406 6.89 -32.36 -8.51
N LEU A 407 8.17 -32.08 -8.29
CA LEU A 407 9.23 -32.35 -9.25
C LEU A 407 9.41 -33.84 -9.52
N ASP A 408 9.38 -34.67 -8.47
CA ASP A 408 9.49 -36.13 -8.58
C ASP A 408 8.30 -36.72 -9.37
N GLN A 409 7.14 -36.05 -9.35
CA GLN A 409 5.96 -36.37 -10.16
C GLN A 409 6.00 -35.78 -11.59
N GLY A 410 7.08 -35.10 -11.98
CA GLY A 410 7.22 -34.44 -13.28
C GLY A 410 6.45 -33.13 -13.41
N ILE A 411 6.00 -32.54 -12.30
CA ILE A 411 5.26 -31.28 -12.26
C ILE A 411 6.25 -30.14 -11.99
N GLY A 412 6.82 -29.59 -13.06
CA GLY A 412 7.82 -28.51 -12.99
C GLY A 412 7.30 -27.09 -13.26
N CYS A 413 5.97 -26.90 -13.34
CA CYS A 413 5.36 -25.61 -13.66
C CYS A 413 4.64 -25.02 -12.46
N GLU A 414 5.16 -23.88 -11.99
CA GLU A 414 4.53 -23.05 -10.98
C GLU A 414 3.51 -22.11 -11.61
N GLN A 415 2.35 -21.94 -10.98
CA GLN A 415 1.27 -21.08 -11.49
C GLN A 415 0.82 -20.08 -10.44
N TRP A 416 0.66 -18.83 -10.85
CA TRP A 416 0.30 -17.69 -10.03
C TRP A 416 -1.01 -17.13 -10.54
N TYR A 417 -2.04 -17.10 -9.72
CA TYR A 417 -3.28 -16.42 -10.06
C TYR A 417 -3.42 -15.20 -9.16
N ALA A 418 -3.19 -14.04 -9.76
CA ALA A 418 -3.18 -12.77 -9.07
C ALA A 418 -4.45 -11.98 -9.38
N SER A 419 -5.00 -11.34 -8.35
CA SER A 419 -6.12 -10.41 -8.48
C SER A 419 -5.63 -8.96 -8.42
N THR A 420 -6.34 -8.06 -9.09
CA THR A 420 -6.13 -6.62 -8.96
C THR A 420 -7.40 -5.95 -8.48
N ALA A 421 -7.46 -4.61 -8.54
CA ALA A 421 -8.69 -3.89 -8.25
C ALA A 421 -9.83 -4.30 -9.20
N SER A 422 -11.07 -4.22 -8.72
CA SER A 422 -12.26 -4.72 -9.41
C SER A 422 -12.55 -4.08 -10.77
N TRP A 423 -11.85 -3.02 -11.17
CA TRP A 423 -11.94 -2.37 -12.48
C TRP A 423 -10.73 -2.66 -13.40
N SER A 424 -9.67 -3.30 -12.88
CA SER A 424 -8.39 -3.58 -13.55
C SER A 424 -8.20 -5.08 -13.79
N TRP A 425 -7.12 -5.50 -14.45
CA TRP A 425 -6.92 -6.85 -14.99
C TRP A 425 -6.91 -7.99 -13.97
N ASP A 426 -7.27 -9.20 -14.40
CA ASP A 426 -6.96 -10.44 -13.67
C ASP A 426 -5.85 -11.19 -14.42
N PHE A 427 -4.89 -11.77 -13.69
CA PHE A 427 -3.72 -12.43 -14.30
C PHE A 427 -3.51 -13.84 -13.79
N GLY A 428 -3.20 -14.74 -14.73
CA GLY A 428 -2.55 -16.02 -14.49
C GLY A 428 -1.14 -15.97 -15.07
N ILE A 429 -0.11 -16.23 -14.26
CA ILE A 429 1.28 -16.34 -14.70
C ILE A 429 1.77 -17.76 -14.42
N THR A 430 2.21 -18.48 -15.45
CA THR A 430 2.83 -19.79 -15.29
C THR A 430 4.31 -19.72 -15.65
N ILE A 431 5.16 -20.31 -14.81
CA ILE A 431 6.60 -20.46 -15.01
C ILE A 431 6.91 -21.95 -15.02
N CYS A 432 7.25 -22.48 -16.19
CA CYS A 432 7.64 -23.87 -16.38
C CYS A 432 9.16 -24.02 -16.35
N GLY A 433 9.62 -25.02 -15.60
CA GLY A 433 11.01 -25.17 -15.20
C GLY A 433 11.29 -24.29 -13.98
N SER A 434 10.58 -24.55 -12.88
CA SER A 434 10.75 -23.83 -11.61
C SER A 434 12.23 -23.80 -11.21
N THR A 435 12.82 -22.62 -11.06
CA THR A 435 14.25 -22.39 -10.77
C THR A 435 14.65 -22.87 -9.37
N THR A 436 13.73 -22.84 -8.40
CA THR A 436 13.95 -23.33 -7.04
C THR A 436 12.85 -24.29 -6.58
N VAL A 437 13.22 -25.19 -5.67
CA VAL A 437 12.30 -26.07 -4.96
C VAL A 437 11.58 -25.27 -3.86
N TYR A 438 10.24 -25.26 -3.89
CA TYR A 438 9.43 -24.65 -2.84
C TYR A 438 9.69 -25.30 -1.49
N GLN A 439 9.97 -24.47 -0.49
CA GLN A 439 10.19 -24.89 0.89
C GLN A 439 9.42 -23.98 1.84
N ARG A 440 8.30 -24.49 2.35
CA ARG A 440 7.39 -23.72 3.22
C ARG A 440 8.09 -23.04 4.38
N ASN A 441 9.06 -23.71 5.01
CA ASN A 441 9.79 -23.15 6.17
C ASN A 441 10.76 -22.02 5.78
N LEU A 442 11.30 -22.02 4.56
CA LEU A 442 12.24 -21.00 4.10
C LEU A 442 11.55 -19.74 3.58
N GLU A 443 10.25 -19.81 3.29
CA GLU A 443 9.51 -18.75 2.61
C GLU A 443 8.53 -18.02 3.54
N GLN A 444 8.64 -18.24 4.87
CA GLN A 444 7.79 -17.60 5.88
C GLN A 444 8.38 -16.31 6.46
N THR A 445 9.69 -16.10 6.36
CA THR A 445 10.37 -14.92 6.89
C THR A 445 11.17 -14.22 5.79
N ALA A 446 11.30 -12.89 5.89
CA ALA A 446 12.15 -12.14 4.99
C ALA A 446 13.63 -12.55 5.12
N ALA A 447 14.08 -12.95 6.31
CA ALA A 447 15.46 -13.35 6.53
C ALA A 447 15.84 -14.60 5.71
N ASP A 448 14.96 -15.60 5.70
CA ASP A 448 15.19 -16.85 4.96
C ASP A 448 14.90 -16.68 3.47
N ALA A 449 13.81 -15.99 3.12
CA ALA A 449 13.41 -15.78 1.73
C ALA A 449 14.51 -15.05 0.94
N PHE A 450 15.19 -14.08 1.55
CA PHE A 450 16.26 -13.31 0.88
C PHE A 450 17.64 -13.96 0.97
N ASN A 451 17.82 -15.04 1.73
CA ASN A 451 19.11 -15.71 1.87
C ASN A 451 19.34 -16.72 0.73
N GLN A 452 19.96 -16.28 -0.35
CA GLN A 452 20.23 -17.13 -1.52
C GLN A 452 21.09 -18.36 -1.22
N SER A 453 21.92 -18.35 -0.16
CA SER A 453 22.82 -19.47 0.15
C SER A 453 22.08 -20.73 0.61
N ILE A 454 20.83 -20.61 1.02
CA ILE A 454 20.00 -21.72 1.50
C ILE A 454 18.94 -22.15 0.46
N TRP A 455 18.91 -21.49 -0.70
CA TRP A 455 17.97 -21.85 -1.76
C TRP A 455 18.36 -23.18 -2.41
N ARG A 456 17.37 -24.03 -2.66
CA ARG A 456 17.57 -25.29 -3.38
C ARG A 456 17.24 -25.09 -4.86
N LEU A 457 18.28 -25.00 -5.68
CA LEU A 457 18.15 -24.88 -7.12
C LEU A 457 17.72 -26.21 -7.75
N THR A 458 16.88 -26.14 -8.78
CA THR A 458 16.46 -27.32 -9.57
C THR A 458 17.39 -27.61 -10.74
N GLY A 459 18.12 -26.59 -11.20
CA GLY A 459 18.89 -26.61 -12.45
C GLY A 459 18.12 -26.06 -13.66
N ASP A 460 16.82 -25.81 -13.52
CA ASP A 460 16.02 -25.16 -14.56
C ASP A 460 16.14 -23.63 -14.53
N LEU A 461 15.82 -23.01 -15.66
CA LEU A 461 15.96 -21.56 -15.89
C LEU A 461 14.61 -20.82 -16.05
N GLY A 462 13.46 -21.47 -15.84
CA GLY A 462 12.15 -20.82 -15.89
C GLY A 462 11.80 -20.13 -17.22
N LEU A 463 12.32 -20.64 -18.35
CA LEU A 463 12.28 -19.98 -19.66
C LEU A 463 10.93 -20.09 -20.37
N THR A 464 10.17 -21.15 -20.08
CA THR A 464 8.84 -21.34 -20.68
C THR A 464 7.81 -20.71 -19.77
N ARG A 465 7.09 -19.73 -20.29
CA ARG A 465 6.12 -18.97 -19.51
C ARG A 465 4.82 -18.78 -20.24
N ARG A 466 3.75 -18.76 -19.48
CA ARG A 466 2.40 -18.52 -19.99
C ARG A 466 1.77 -17.37 -19.23
N LEU A 467 1.20 -16.44 -19.98
CA LEU A 467 0.36 -15.36 -19.49
C LEU A 467 -1.09 -15.72 -19.81
N GLU A 468 -1.94 -15.64 -18.80
CA GLU A 468 -3.39 -15.58 -18.90
C GLU A 468 -3.80 -14.19 -18.41
N ALA A 469 -4.56 -13.45 -19.21
CA ALA A 469 -4.91 -12.07 -18.87
C ALA A 469 -6.38 -11.83 -19.17
N ALA A 470 -7.12 -11.27 -18.22
CA ALA A 470 -8.51 -10.90 -18.46
C ALA A 470 -8.78 -9.45 -18.10
N TRP A 471 -9.44 -8.73 -19.00
CA TRP A 471 -10.03 -7.43 -18.73
C TRP A 471 -11.47 -7.44 -19.18
N TYR A 472 -12.37 -7.37 -18.20
CA TYR A 472 -13.80 -7.48 -18.43
C TYR A 472 -14.39 -6.11 -18.76
N GLY A 473 -15.09 -6.04 -19.89
CA GLY A 473 -15.85 -4.85 -20.27
C GLY A 473 -17.14 -4.74 -19.45
N PRO A 474 -17.87 -3.61 -19.56
CA PRO A 474 -19.11 -3.37 -18.83
C PRO A 474 -20.25 -4.37 -19.14
N ASN A 475 -20.11 -5.16 -20.22
CA ASN A 475 -21.08 -6.17 -20.63
C ASN A 475 -20.58 -7.61 -20.41
N SER A 476 -19.48 -7.82 -19.68
CA SER A 476 -18.95 -9.16 -19.46
C SER A 476 -19.88 -10.00 -18.59
N GLN A 477 -20.18 -11.21 -19.05
CA GLN A 477 -20.94 -12.20 -18.27
C GLN A 477 -20.12 -12.82 -17.12
N TYR A 478 -18.77 -12.77 -17.20
CA TYR A 478 -17.88 -13.38 -16.23
C TYR A 478 -17.62 -12.49 -15.00
N SER A 479 -17.89 -11.19 -15.12
CA SER A 479 -17.68 -10.23 -14.02
C SER A 479 -18.73 -9.10 -14.03
N PRO A 480 -20.00 -9.40 -13.70
CA PRO A 480 -21.11 -8.44 -13.83
C PRO A 480 -21.06 -7.27 -12.83
N ASN A 481 -20.20 -7.33 -11.81
CA ASN A 481 -20.07 -6.32 -10.75
C ASN A 481 -18.73 -5.56 -10.81
N ARG A 482 -18.08 -5.50 -11.98
CA ARG A 482 -16.83 -4.74 -12.12
C ARG A 482 -17.03 -3.26 -11.83
N GLY A 483 -15.99 -2.65 -11.25
CA GLY A 483 -15.92 -1.20 -11.16
C GLY A 483 -15.89 -0.59 -12.57
N ASN A 484 -16.53 0.57 -12.75
CA ASN A 484 -16.53 1.31 -14.02
C ASN A 484 -15.49 2.44 -13.96
N PRO A 485 -14.26 2.23 -14.47
CA PRO A 485 -13.21 3.23 -14.39
C PRO A 485 -13.48 4.38 -15.38
N PRO A 486 -12.90 5.58 -15.14
CA PRO A 486 -12.92 6.65 -16.12
C PRO A 486 -12.31 6.22 -17.46
N LYS A 487 -12.88 6.73 -18.55
CA LYS A 487 -12.44 6.48 -19.93
C LYS A 487 -12.11 7.78 -20.65
N ASP A 488 -11.23 7.70 -21.64
CA ASP A 488 -10.77 8.81 -22.51
C ASP A 488 -10.17 10.01 -21.76
N ARG A 489 -9.71 9.78 -20.54
CA ARG A 489 -8.98 10.75 -19.73
C ARG A 489 -8.06 10.04 -18.76
N ALA A 490 -6.97 10.71 -18.40
CA ALA A 490 -6.15 10.28 -17.28
C ALA A 490 -6.96 10.25 -15.98
N PHE A 491 -6.70 9.25 -15.15
CA PHE A 491 -7.19 9.19 -13.79
C PHE A 491 -6.13 8.56 -12.89
N TRP A 492 -6.22 8.77 -11.58
CA TRP A 492 -5.22 8.28 -10.64
C TRP A 492 -5.81 7.25 -9.71
N THR A 493 -4.99 6.28 -9.34
CA THR A 493 -5.34 5.29 -8.33
C THR A 493 -4.19 5.10 -7.36
N THR A 494 -4.45 4.65 -6.14
CA THR A 494 -3.38 4.02 -5.34
C THR A 494 -2.83 2.80 -6.08
N GLN A 495 -1.67 2.29 -5.67
CA GLN A 495 -1.14 1.04 -6.21
C GLN A 495 -2.09 -0.15 -6.04
N PHE A 496 -2.97 -0.11 -5.02
CA PHE A 496 -3.98 -1.14 -4.77
C PHE A 496 -5.26 -0.94 -5.60
N GLY A 497 -5.26 0.08 -6.47
CA GLY A 497 -6.32 0.41 -7.40
C GLY A 497 -7.54 1.11 -6.79
N ARG A 498 -7.39 1.79 -5.64
CA ARG A 498 -8.41 2.76 -5.20
C ARG A 498 -8.32 3.99 -6.08
N ILE A 499 -9.39 4.34 -6.81
CA ILE A 499 -9.45 5.58 -7.59
C ILE A 499 -9.39 6.77 -6.63
N VAL A 500 -8.54 7.74 -6.95
CA VAL A 500 -8.27 8.95 -6.17
C VAL A 500 -8.50 10.21 -7.00
N SER A 501 -8.54 11.37 -6.36
CA SER A 501 -8.81 12.65 -7.02
C SER A 501 -7.71 13.10 -8.00
N GLY A 502 -6.47 12.63 -7.79
CA GLY A 502 -5.32 12.97 -8.63
C GLY A 502 -4.00 12.50 -8.01
N PRO A 503 -2.84 12.90 -8.57
CA PRO A 503 -1.53 12.52 -8.05
C PRO A 503 -1.22 13.15 -6.67
N ASN A 504 -1.92 14.25 -6.35
CA ASN A 504 -1.78 14.99 -5.09
C ASN A 504 -2.87 14.63 -4.07
N ASP A 505 -3.65 13.57 -4.31
CA ASP A 505 -4.61 13.11 -3.32
C ASP A 505 -3.87 12.81 -2.00
N PRO A 506 -4.42 13.16 -0.82
CA PRO A 506 -3.73 12.97 0.45
C PRO A 506 -3.25 11.55 0.70
N ILE A 507 -3.88 10.54 0.09
CA ILE A 507 -3.41 9.15 0.18
C ILE A 507 -2.14 8.88 -0.63
N CYS A 508 -1.78 9.70 -1.61
CA CYS A 508 -0.71 9.42 -2.58
C CYS A 508 0.71 9.64 -2.07
N THR A 509 0.88 10.40 -0.99
CA THR A 509 2.20 10.79 -0.49
C THR A 509 2.21 10.76 1.03
N GLY A 510 3.24 10.15 1.63
CA GLY A 510 3.45 10.19 3.08
C GLY A 510 2.43 9.39 3.90
N THR A 511 1.58 8.59 3.25
CA THR A 511 0.71 7.63 3.93
C THR A 511 1.17 6.21 3.61
N SER A 512 0.85 5.29 4.48
CA SER A 512 1.14 3.87 4.30
C SER A 512 -0.09 3.05 4.66
N VAL A 513 -0.19 1.86 4.10
CA VAL A 513 -1.20 0.87 4.47
C VAL A 513 -0.52 -0.35 5.06
N GLY A 514 -1.03 -0.81 6.20
CA GLY A 514 -0.64 -2.09 6.78
C GLY A 514 -1.45 -3.21 6.14
N LEU A 515 -0.81 -4.07 5.34
CA LEU A 515 -1.42 -5.25 4.75
C LEU A 515 -0.53 -6.45 5.04
N ASP A 516 -1.14 -7.54 5.54
CA ASP A 516 -0.47 -8.82 5.73
C ASP A 516 0.79 -8.75 6.62
N GLY A 517 0.75 -7.87 7.63
CA GLY A 517 1.86 -7.65 8.56
C GLY A 517 3.00 -6.80 7.98
N VAL A 518 2.85 -6.28 6.76
CA VAL A 518 3.82 -5.41 6.08
C VAL A 518 3.21 -4.02 5.90
N THR A 519 4.03 -2.99 6.11
CA THR A 519 3.62 -1.60 5.86
C THR A 519 4.10 -1.17 4.47
N TYR A 520 3.17 -0.77 3.62
CA TYR A 520 3.43 -0.31 2.27
C TYR A 520 3.16 1.18 2.15
N ASN A 521 4.14 1.96 1.70
CA ASN A 521 3.92 3.37 1.39
C ASN A 521 2.93 3.46 0.22
N ASN A 522 1.86 4.24 0.39
CA ASN A 522 0.94 4.50 -0.69
C ASN A 522 1.63 5.35 -1.76
N VAL A 523 1.35 4.99 -2.99
CA VAL A 523 1.81 5.66 -4.20
C VAL A 523 0.61 5.76 -5.12
N CYS A 524 0.43 6.91 -5.76
CA CYS A 524 -0.61 7.07 -6.76
C CYS A 524 -0.05 7.04 -8.16
N LEU A 525 -0.77 6.30 -8.98
CA LEU A 525 -0.35 5.91 -10.31
C LEU A 525 -1.40 6.38 -11.31
N GLU A 526 -0.93 7.05 -12.34
CA GLU A 526 -1.77 7.50 -13.45
C GLU A 526 -2.20 6.31 -14.31
N GLN A 527 -3.46 6.30 -14.70
CA GLN A 527 -4.10 5.29 -15.52
C GLN A 527 -4.71 5.99 -16.73
N TYR A 528 -4.84 5.28 -17.84
CA TYR A 528 -5.59 5.76 -19.00
C TYR A 528 -6.28 4.60 -19.70
N ILE A 529 -7.58 4.70 -19.93
CA ILE A 529 -8.35 3.65 -20.61
C ILE A 529 -9.12 4.30 -21.76
N ALA A 530 -8.84 3.88 -23.00
CA ALA A 530 -9.61 4.30 -24.16
C ALA A 530 -11.02 3.72 -24.09
N SER A 531 -12.05 4.49 -24.46
CA SER A 531 -13.42 3.99 -24.51
C SER A 531 -13.65 2.91 -25.56
N THR A 532 -12.79 2.88 -26.58
CA THR A 532 -12.72 1.83 -27.62
C THR A 532 -12.13 0.52 -27.12
N MET A 533 -11.54 0.49 -25.92
CA MET A 533 -11.00 -0.72 -25.33
C MET A 533 -12.11 -1.77 -25.20
N THR A 534 -11.91 -2.89 -25.88
CA THR A 534 -12.77 -4.07 -25.81
C THR A 534 -12.33 -5.00 -24.70
N SER A 535 -13.19 -5.94 -24.34
CA SER A 535 -12.82 -6.95 -23.36
C SER A 535 -11.79 -7.94 -23.90
N VAL A 536 -11.01 -8.51 -22.98
CA VAL A 536 -10.13 -9.67 -23.20
C VAL A 536 -10.57 -10.71 -22.18
N GLU A 537 -11.12 -11.83 -22.60
CA GLU A 537 -11.85 -12.75 -21.73
C GLU A 537 -11.59 -14.21 -22.08
N PHE A 538 -11.83 -15.09 -21.12
CA PHE A 538 -11.85 -16.51 -21.41
C PHE A 538 -13.02 -16.88 -22.34
N PRO A 539 -12.86 -17.85 -23.27
CA PRO A 539 -11.63 -18.57 -23.62
C PRO A 539 -10.76 -17.85 -24.65
N GLY A 540 -9.47 -18.18 -24.70
CA GLY A 540 -8.53 -17.63 -25.71
C GLY A 540 -7.60 -16.53 -25.20
N ASN A 541 -7.76 -16.16 -23.93
CA ASN A 541 -6.98 -15.13 -23.26
C ASN A 541 -5.67 -15.65 -22.61
N ALA A 542 -5.05 -16.65 -23.21
CA ALA A 542 -3.84 -17.28 -22.68
C ALA A 542 -2.82 -17.56 -23.79
N VAL A 543 -1.56 -17.20 -23.56
CA VAL A 543 -0.46 -17.43 -24.51
C VAL A 543 0.78 -17.93 -23.77
N GLN A 544 1.42 -18.97 -24.31
CA GLN A 544 2.68 -19.51 -23.84
C GLN A 544 3.83 -19.17 -24.80
N LYS A 545 4.99 -18.85 -24.24
CA LYS A 545 6.23 -18.58 -24.96
C LYS A 545 7.41 -19.25 -24.28
N THR A 546 8.47 -19.49 -25.03
CA THR A 546 9.77 -19.87 -24.49
C THR A 546 10.76 -18.77 -24.83
N PHE A 547 11.42 -18.24 -23.81
CA PHE A 547 12.43 -17.19 -23.95
C PHE A 547 13.83 -17.80 -24.07
N SER A 548 14.78 -17.03 -24.60
CA SER A 548 16.18 -17.47 -24.67
C SER A 548 16.78 -17.59 -23.27
N GLY A 549 17.58 -18.64 -23.05
CA GLY A 549 18.37 -18.84 -21.83
C GLY A 549 19.76 -18.21 -21.87
N THR A 550 20.15 -17.57 -22.98
CA THR A 550 21.47 -16.93 -23.12
C THR A 550 21.70 -15.92 -22.02
N GLY A 551 22.82 -16.03 -21.31
CA GLY A 551 23.18 -15.12 -20.22
C GLY A 551 22.31 -15.25 -18.96
N VAL A 552 21.34 -16.17 -18.88
CA VAL A 552 20.54 -16.35 -17.66
C VAL A 552 21.40 -16.99 -16.57
N MET A 553 21.46 -16.38 -15.39
CA MET A 553 22.17 -16.91 -14.22
C MET A 553 21.15 -17.21 -13.12
N VAL A 554 21.34 -18.29 -12.35
CA VAL A 554 20.53 -18.61 -11.17
C VAL A 554 21.42 -18.60 -9.90
N PRO A 555 20.91 -18.22 -8.72
CA PRO A 555 19.58 -17.67 -8.47
C PRO A 555 19.45 -16.24 -9.00
N ASN A 556 18.34 -16.00 -9.70
CA ASN A 556 17.92 -14.71 -10.21
C ASN A 556 16.63 -14.26 -9.55
#